data_AF-A0A7K8CGJ5-F1
#
_entry.id   AF-A0A7K8CGJ5-F1
#
_cell.length_a   1.000
_cell.length_b   1.000
_cell.length_c   1.000
_cell.angle_alpha   90.00
_cell.angle_beta   90.00
_cell.angle_gamma   90.00
#
_symmetry.space_group_name_H-M   'P 1'
#
loop_
_entity.id
_entity.type
_entity.pdbx_description
1 polymer ?
#
loop_
_entity_poly.entity_id
_entity_poly.type
_entity_poly.pdbx_seq_one_letter_code
_entity_poly.pdbx_strand_id
1 'polypeptide(L)'
;IDMQEATDAVLKCLAYENANNDYKKALDPICNRTDVELSDYIKACANIGLEQFRADTATTIAQQLQAARVAIKCLECRKIGHIRKQCPKGQKANKKPSKPCPRCQKGFHWNNQCQS
;
A
#
# COMPACT_ATOMS: atom_id res chain seq x y z
N ILE A 1 -10.38 41.40 34.15
CA ILE A 1 -10.12 40.15 33.39
C ILE A 1 -11.12 40.16 32.27
N ASP A 2 -10.65 40.17 31.04
CA ASP A 2 -11.49 40.19 29.86
C ASP A 2 -12.33 38.90 29.82
N MET A 3 -13.66 39.03 29.71
CA MET A 3 -14.58 37.88 29.78
C MET A 3 -14.34 36.89 28.64
N GLN A 4 -13.81 37.36 27.50
CA GLN A 4 -13.49 36.54 26.34
C GLN A 4 -12.26 35.65 26.62
N GLU A 5 -11.23 36.22 27.24
CA GLU A 5 -9.98 35.51 27.59
C GLU A 5 -10.23 34.40 28.62
N ALA A 6 -11.08 34.66 29.61
CA ALA A 6 -11.51 33.65 30.57
C ALA A 6 -12.32 32.52 29.91
N THR A 7 -13.16 32.85 28.93
CA THR A 7 -13.98 31.86 28.21
C THR A 7 -13.11 30.97 27.32
N ASP A 8 -12.14 31.55 26.62
CA ASP A 8 -11.20 30.81 25.77
C ASP A 8 -10.33 29.84 26.57
N ALA A 9 -9.83 30.26 27.74
CA ALA A 9 -9.09 29.39 28.65
C ALA A 9 -9.94 28.20 29.12
N VAL A 10 -11.20 28.42 29.50
CA VAL A 10 -12.12 27.36 29.91
C VAL A 10 -12.43 26.41 28.74
N LEU A 11 -12.66 26.92 27.53
CA LEU A 11 -12.91 26.11 26.34
C LEU A 11 -11.72 25.21 26.01
N LYS A 12 -10.49 25.71 26.11
CA LYS A 12 -9.27 24.93 25.89
C LYS A 12 -9.11 23.81 26.93
N CYS A 13 -9.36 24.10 28.21
CA CYS A 13 -9.35 23.09 29.27
C CYS A 13 -10.39 22.00 29.01
N LEU A 14 -11.62 22.38 28.69
CA LEU A 14 -12.69 21.42 28.40
C LEU A 14 -12.37 20.58 27.15
N ALA A 15 -11.83 21.18 26.09
CA ALA A 15 -11.43 20.46 24.89
C ALA A 15 -10.36 19.40 25.19
N TYR A 16 -9.40 19.72 26.06
CA TYR A 16 -8.35 18.78 26.46
C TYR A 16 -8.88 17.68 27.38
N GLU A 17 -9.66 18.01 28.42
CA GLU A 17 -10.15 17.03 29.40
C GLU A 17 -11.08 15.99 28.78
N ASN A 18 -11.97 16.42 27.88
CA ASN A 18 -12.93 15.56 27.19
C ASN A 18 -12.32 14.79 26.01
N ALA A 19 -11.10 15.11 25.59
CA ALA A 19 -10.42 14.39 24.52
C ALA A 19 -10.05 12.95 24.94
N ASN A 20 -10.09 12.03 23.96
CA ASN A 20 -9.59 10.67 24.15
C ASN A 20 -8.05 10.65 24.21
N ASN A 21 -7.44 9.48 24.44
CA ASN A 21 -5.99 9.38 24.62
C ASN A 21 -5.19 9.85 23.39
N ASP A 22 -5.65 9.52 22.18
CA ASP A 22 -4.95 9.86 20.94
C ASP A 22 -5.02 11.36 20.65
N TYR A 23 -6.18 11.98 20.83
CA TYR A 23 -6.33 13.43 20.74
C TYR A 23 -5.54 14.14 21.85
N LYS A 24 -5.54 13.63 23.09
CA LYS A 24 -4.71 14.19 24.19
C LYS A 24 -3.23 14.20 23.84
N LYS A 25 -2.70 13.12 23.26
CA LYS A 25 -1.29 13.07 22.80
C LYS A 25 -0.97 14.13 21.75
N ALA A 26 -1.91 14.43 20.85
CA ALA A 26 -1.72 15.49 19.86
C ALA A 26 -1.84 16.90 20.45
N LEU A 27 -2.64 17.05 21.52
CA LEU A 27 -2.84 18.33 22.19
C LEU A 27 -1.78 18.64 23.25
N ASP A 28 -1.15 17.64 23.87
CA ASP A 28 -0.09 17.78 24.88
C ASP A 28 1.01 18.83 24.54
N PRO A 29 1.56 18.89 23.30
CA PRO A 29 2.58 19.88 22.96
C PRO A 29 2.07 21.32 22.86
N ILE A 30 0.76 21.52 22.74
CA ILE A 30 0.13 22.82 22.50
C ILE A 30 -0.83 23.25 23.62
N CYS A 31 -1.14 22.38 24.59
CA CYS A 31 -2.24 22.61 25.53
C CYS A 31 -1.97 23.69 26.60
N ASN A 32 -0.70 23.94 26.92
CA ASN A 32 -0.29 24.94 27.91
C ASN A 32 0.16 26.27 27.28
N ARG A 33 -0.04 26.42 25.97
CA ARG A 33 0.40 27.61 25.22
C ARG A 33 -0.69 28.67 25.20
N THR A 34 -0.31 29.90 25.52
CA THR A 34 -1.22 31.05 25.53
C THR A 34 -1.38 31.70 24.16
N ASP A 35 -0.46 31.46 23.22
CA ASP A 35 -0.45 31.95 21.84
C ASP A 35 -1.26 31.09 20.86
N VAL A 36 -1.80 29.96 21.33
CA VAL A 36 -2.51 28.98 20.51
C VAL A 36 -4.00 29.24 20.55
N GLU A 37 -4.67 29.22 19.40
CA GLU A 37 -6.13 29.36 19.34
C GLU A 37 -6.83 28.00 19.34
N LEU A 38 -8.13 27.97 19.64
CA LEU A 38 -8.93 26.75 19.55
C LEU A 38 -8.89 26.12 18.13
N SER A 39 -8.70 26.93 17.09
CA SER A 39 -8.52 26.44 15.71
C SER A 39 -7.31 25.50 15.58
N ASP A 40 -6.24 25.76 16.32
CA ASP A 40 -5.02 24.95 16.24
C ASP A 40 -5.17 23.60 16.95
N TYR A 41 -6.04 23.53 17.97
CA TYR A 41 -6.47 22.25 18.55
C TYR A 41 -7.18 21.39 17.49
N ILE A 42 -8.08 21.99 16.71
CA ILE A 42 -8.80 21.29 15.63
C ILE A 42 -7.82 20.79 14.56
N LYS A 43 -6.86 21.64 14.16
CA LYS A 43 -5.82 21.26 13.17
C LYS A 43 -4.92 20.13 13.68
N ALA A 44 -4.50 20.17 14.95
CA ALA A 44 -3.68 19.13 15.56
C ALA A 44 -4.39 17.76 15.55
N CYS A 45 -5.72 17.76 15.70
CA CYS A 45 -6.53 16.55 15.72
C CYS A 45 -6.97 16.04 14.33
N ALA A 46 -6.80 16.82 13.26
CA ALA A 46 -7.46 16.59 11.97
C ALA A 46 -7.14 15.24 11.28
N ASN A 47 -5.93 14.71 11.49
CA ASN A 47 -5.49 13.45 10.85
C ASN A 47 -5.45 12.24 11.78
N ILE A 48 -5.86 12.40 13.04
CA ILE A 48 -5.84 11.29 14.00
C ILE A 48 -6.91 10.27 13.61
N GLY A 49 -6.54 8.99 13.63
CA GLY A 49 -7.41 7.88 13.22
C GLY A 49 -7.54 7.70 11.70
N LEU A 50 -7.28 8.72 10.89
CA LEU A 50 -7.30 8.60 9.42
C LEU A 50 -6.18 7.67 8.92
N GLU A 51 -4.99 7.77 9.51
CA GLU A 51 -3.85 6.95 9.13
C GLU A 51 -4.05 5.46 9.47
N GLN A 52 -4.66 5.16 10.62
CA GLN A 52 -5.03 3.79 10.98
C GLN A 52 -6.09 3.24 10.03
N PHE A 53 -7.18 3.98 9.81
CA PHE A 53 -8.21 3.60 8.86
C PHE A 53 -7.66 3.36 7.45
N ARG A 54 -6.73 4.20 6.98
CA ARG A 54 -6.02 4.01 5.70
C ARG A 54 -5.18 2.74 5.69
N ALA A 55 -4.43 2.48 6.75
CA ALA A 55 -3.61 1.27 6.88
C ALA A 55 -4.46 -0.01 6.93
N ASP A 56 -5.55 0.00 7.71
CA ASP A 56 -6.51 -1.09 7.78
C ASP A 56 -7.15 -1.34 6.42
N THR A 57 -7.64 -0.28 5.76
CA THR A 57 -8.21 -0.36 4.42
C THR A 57 -7.22 -0.92 3.41
N ALA A 58 -5.97 -0.47 3.42
CA ALA A 58 -4.91 -0.98 2.55
C ALA A 58 -4.64 -2.47 2.81
N THR A 59 -4.64 -2.89 4.08
CA THR A 59 -4.44 -4.29 4.49
C THR A 59 -5.60 -5.17 4.02
N THR A 60 -6.85 -4.71 4.20
CA THR A 60 -8.05 -5.41 3.71
C THR A 60 -8.02 -5.55 2.19
N ILE A 61 -7.67 -4.48 1.46
CA ILE A 61 -7.54 -4.52 -0.01
C ILE A 61 -6.44 -5.51 -0.42
N ALA A 62 -5.28 -5.50 0.24
CA ALA A 62 -4.19 -6.43 -0.06
C ALA A 62 -4.60 -7.89 0.17
N GLN A 63 -5.29 -8.18 1.27
CA GLN A 63 -5.84 -9.50 1.57
C GLN A 63 -6.85 -9.95 0.50
N GLN A 64 -7.76 -9.05 0.10
CA GLN A 64 -8.75 -9.33 -0.94
C GLN A 64 -8.08 -9.63 -2.30
N LEU A 65 -7.07 -8.85 -2.68
CA LEU A 65 -6.29 -9.08 -3.90
C LEU A 65 -5.51 -10.39 -3.85
N GLN A 66 -4.95 -10.75 -2.69
CA GLN A 66 -4.25 -12.02 -2.50
C GLN A 66 -5.21 -13.20 -2.62
N ALA A 67 -6.39 -13.13 -2.00
CA ALA A 67 -7.43 -14.15 -2.11
C ALA A 67 -7.89 -14.32 -3.56
N ALA A 68 -8.14 -13.21 -4.28
CA ALA A 68 -8.49 -13.23 -5.69
C ALA A 68 -7.38 -13.88 -6.53
N ARG A 69 -6.11 -13.56 -6.26
CA ARG A 69 -4.96 -14.11 -6.98
C ARG A 69 -4.82 -15.63 -6.81
N VAL A 70 -5.08 -16.14 -5.61
CA VAL A 70 -5.09 -17.59 -5.35
C VAL A 70 -6.24 -18.27 -6.08
N ALA A 71 -7.41 -17.63 -6.16
CA ALA A 71 -8.58 -18.16 -6.86
C ALA A 71 -8.46 -18.16 -8.40
N ILE A 72 -7.58 -17.35 -8.98
CA ILE A 72 -7.39 -17.28 -10.44
C ILE A 72 -6.92 -18.63 -10.98
N LYS A 73 -7.66 -19.16 -11.95
CA LYS A 73 -7.33 -20.38 -12.70
C LYS A 73 -6.65 -20.04 -14.03
N CYS A 74 -5.48 -20.60 -14.26
CA CYS A 74 -4.76 -20.45 -15.52
C CYS A 74 -5.55 -21.06 -16.68
N LEU A 75 -5.75 -20.28 -17.74
CA LEU A 75 -6.49 -20.72 -18.93
C LEU A 75 -5.76 -21.78 -19.76
N GLU A 76 -4.43 -21.90 -19.59
CA GLU A 76 -3.60 -22.82 -20.38
C GLU A 76 -3.39 -24.17 -19.68
N CYS A 77 -3.04 -24.17 -18.39
CA CYS A 77 -2.76 -25.40 -17.64
C CYS A 77 -3.85 -25.80 -16.65
N ARG A 78 -4.92 -25.00 -16.53
CA ARG A 78 -6.06 -25.20 -15.61
C ARG A 78 -5.68 -25.24 -14.12
N LYS A 79 -4.44 -24.93 -13.73
CA LYS A 79 -4.02 -24.81 -12.32
C LYS A 79 -4.32 -23.41 -11.78
N ILE A 80 -4.56 -23.32 -10.48
CA ILE A 80 -4.85 -22.06 -9.79
C ILE A 80 -3.57 -21.27 -9.43
N GLY A 81 -3.73 -20.03 -8.97
CA GLY A 81 -2.66 -19.18 -8.45
C GLY A 81 -1.86 -18.37 -9.48
N HIS A 82 -2.16 -18.48 -10.78
CA HIS A 82 -1.48 -17.71 -11.81
C HIS A 82 -2.31 -17.52 -13.08
N ILE A 83 -2.02 -16.44 -13.81
CA ILE A 83 -2.58 -16.17 -15.14
C ILE A 83 -1.75 -16.83 -16.25
N ARG A 84 -2.31 -16.94 -17.45
CA ARG A 84 -1.64 -17.56 -18.62
C ARG A 84 -0.21 -17.04 -18.88
N LYS A 85 0.02 -15.72 -18.76
CA LYS A 85 1.35 -15.11 -18.94
C LYS A 85 2.40 -15.61 -17.94
N GLN A 86 1.97 -16.01 -16.75
CA GLN A 86 2.82 -16.53 -15.68
C GLN A 86 2.85 -18.07 -15.68
N CYS A 87 2.28 -18.72 -16.70
CA CYS A 87 2.21 -20.17 -16.74
C CYS A 87 3.61 -20.76 -16.96
N PRO A 88 4.10 -21.64 -16.07
CA PRO A 88 5.40 -22.28 -16.24
C PRO A 88 5.43 -23.21 -17.46
N LYS A 89 4.27 -23.68 -17.94
CA LYS A 89 4.16 -24.46 -19.20
C LYS A 89 4.19 -23.57 -20.46
N GLY A 90 3.78 -22.31 -20.34
CA GLY A 90 3.76 -21.32 -21.42
C GLY A 90 5.08 -20.59 -21.60
N GLN A 91 5.91 -20.57 -20.55
CA GLN A 91 7.34 -20.30 -20.70
C GLN A 91 7.92 -21.45 -21.52
N LYS A 92 8.03 -21.23 -22.83
CA LYS A 92 8.76 -22.11 -23.75
C LYS A 92 10.15 -22.30 -23.14
N ALA A 93 10.35 -23.38 -22.40
CA ALA A 93 11.66 -23.92 -22.07
C ALA A 93 12.47 -23.82 -23.35
N ASN A 94 13.57 -23.07 -23.36
CA ASN A 94 14.46 -22.82 -24.51
C ASN A 94 14.42 -23.97 -25.53
N LYS A 95 13.44 -23.93 -26.45
CA LYS A 95 13.27 -25.04 -27.39
C LYS A 95 14.33 -24.79 -28.44
N LYS A 96 15.43 -25.54 -28.35
CA LYS A 96 16.40 -25.65 -29.45
C LYS A 96 15.59 -25.97 -30.72
N PRO A 97 15.93 -25.36 -31.87
CA PRO A 97 15.21 -25.64 -33.10
C PRO A 97 15.23 -27.13 -33.39
N SER A 98 14.14 -27.69 -33.92
CA SER A 98 14.06 -29.12 -34.29
C SER A 98 14.85 -29.46 -35.54
N LYS A 99 15.33 -28.46 -36.28
CA LYS A 99 16.14 -28.61 -37.49
C LYS A 99 17.56 -28.11 -37.22
N PRO A 100 18.58 -28.73 -37.83
CA PRO A 100 19.94 -28.24 -37.75
C PRO A 100 20.04 -26.81 -38.29
N CYS A 101 20.99 -26.04 -37.76
CA CYS A 101 21.17 -24.63 -38.14
C CYS A 101 21.33 -24.49 -39.67
N PRO A 102 20.52 -23.69 -40.36
CA PRO A 102 20.60 -23.58 -41.82
C PRO A 102 21.91 -22.92 -42.30
N ARG A 103 22.62 -22.16 -41.44
CA ARG A 103 23.88 -21.50 -41.78
C ARG A 103 25.08 -22.43 -41.76
N CYS A 104 25.29 -23.17 -40.67
CA CYS A 104 26.47 -24.04 -40.54
C CYS A 104 26.16 -25.53 -40.67
N GLN A 105 24.88 -25.89 -40.74
CA GLN A 105 24.36 -27.27 -40.77
C GLN A 105 24.83 -28.14 -39.59
N LYS A 106 25.39 -27.52 -38.54
CA LYS A 106 25.94 -28.20 -37.36
C LYS A 106 25.14 -27.85 -36.12
N GLY A 107 24.56 -28.87 -35.49
CA GLY A 107 23.83 -28.72 -34.23
C GLY A 107 22.51 -27.97 -34.33
N PHE A 108 21.80 -27.93 -33.20
CA PHE A 108 20.45 -27.37 -33.07
C PHE A 108 20.49 -26.05 -32.31
N HIS A 109 20.83 -24.99 -33.03
CA HIS A 109 20.88 -23.62 -32.53
C HIS A 109 20.22 -22.65 -33.52
N TRP A 110 19.78 -21.50 -33.02
CA TRP A 110 19.17 -20.47 -33.83
C TRP A 110 20.23 -19.73 -34.66
N ASN A 111 19.86 -19.19 -35.81
CA ASN A 111 20.79 -18.58 -36.76
C ASN A 111 21.63 -17.42 -36.16
N ASN A 112 21.02 -16.69 -35.24
CA ASN A 112 21.59 -15.60 -34.45
C ASN A 112 22.52 -16.08 -33.30
N GLN A 113 22.57 -17.38 -33.02
CA GLN A 113 23.47 -18.02 -32.06
C GLN A 113 24.57 -18.84 -32.76
N CYS A 114 24.73 -18.68 -34.08
CA CYS A 114 25.71 -19.42 -34.86
C CYS A 114 27.09 -18.75 -34.78
N GLN A 115 28.08 -19.47 -34.24
CA GLN A 115 29.48 -19.03 -34.08
C GLN A 115 30.45 -19.77 -35.01
N SER A 116 29.93 -20.43 -36.05
CA SER A 116 30.73 -21.16 -37.05
C SER A 116 31.32 -20.24 -38.11
#